data_AF-A0A085WIA7-F1
#
_entry.id   AF-A0A085WIA7-F1
#
_cell.length_a   1.000
_cell.length_b   1.000
_cell.length_c   1.000
_cell.angle_alpha   90.00
_cell.angle_beta   90.00
_cell.angle_gamma   90.00
#
_symmetry.space_group_name_H-M   'P 1'
#
loop_
_entity.id
_entity.type
_entity.pdbx_description
1 polymer ?
#
loop_
_entity_poly.entity_id
_entity_poly.type
_entity_poly.pdbx_seq_one_letter_code
_entity_poly.pdbx_strand_id
1 'polypeptide(L)'
;MAAKKPAAKKSSVKKAPATKAPAKKAPAKKAPAKKTPAKKPEAKKQAAGAGGLGTREQPWKLKTPPGTSEFEAFRDETLDPPALVVRVGKTELRYHLRSIEDLHAMLVRHGDWLSLGGADEQKPAAEGTVEAWGRSPKNPVGGWYGLKKGLRGRFGVYVPPVLEALGLAEVEHQPKNNRMRARAS
;
A
#
# COMPACT_ATOMS: atom_id res chain seq x y z
N MET A 1 52.30 -27.20 12.76
CA MET A 1 52.92 -27.92 11.62
C MET A 1 51.83 -28.28 10.61
N ALA A 2 52.20 -28.27 9.32
CA ALA A 2 51.65 -29.03 8.18
C ALA A 2 50.10 -29.17 8.05
N ALA A 3 49.38 -28.46 7.19
CA ALA A 3 49.47 -28.35 5.71
C ALA A 3 48.95 -29.57 4.93
N LYS A 4 47.96 -29.35 4.03
CA LYS A 4 48.08 -29.62 2.57
C LYS A 4 46.82 -29.23 1.78
N LYS A 5 47.04 -28.69 0.59
CA LYS A 5 46.11 -28.59 -0.54
C LYS A 5 46.76 -29.31 -1.73
N PRO A 6 46.01 -30.10 -2.51
CA PRO A 6 46.17 -30.14 -3.99
C PRO A 6 44.80 -29.92 -4.68
N ALA A 7 44.64 -29.24 -5.83
CA ALA A 7 45.09 -29.52 -7.21
C ALA A 7 44.38 -30.74 -7.86
N ALA A 8 43.99 -30.81 -9.15
CA ALA A 8 43.79 -29.84 -10.27
C ALA A 8 43.25 -30.60 -11.53
N LYS A 9 42.93 -29.90 -12.66
CA LYS A 9 42.72 -30.43 -14.06
C LYS A 9 41.38 -31.20 -14.30
N LYS A 10 40.82 -31.47 -15.52
CA LYS A 10 40.89 -31.04 -16.97
C LYS A 10 39.71 -31.74 -17.73
N SER A 11 39.35 -31.57 -19.02
CA SER A 11 39.14 -30.38 -19.91
C SER A 11 38.73 -30.81 -21.36
N SER A 12 37.58 -30.40 -21.91
CA SER A 12 37.11 -30.70 -23.31
C SER A 12 36.46 -29.43 -23.93
N VAL A 13 36.78 -28.84 -25.10
CA VAL A 13 37.00 -29.31 -26.51
C VAL A 13 35.64 -29.71 -27.16
N LYS A 14 35.16 -29.24 -28.34
CA LYS A 14 35.68 -28.61 -29.61
C LYS A 14 34.60 -27.66 -30.19
N LYS A 15 34.89 -26.45 -30.72
CA LYS A 15 35.23 -26.05 -32.13
C LYS A 15 34.06 -25.98 -33.15
N ALA A 16 33.93 -24.83 -33.82
CA ALA A 16 32.97 -24.49 -34.89
C ALA A 16 33.36 -25.01 -36.30
N PRO A 17 32.56 -24.70 -37.35
CA PRO A 17 33.04 -23.72 -38.34
C PRO A 17 31.97 -22.73 -38.87
N ALA A 18 32.37 -21.82 -39.77
CA ALA A 18 31.59 -20.66 -40.25
C ALA A 18 31.63 -20.50 -41.79
N THR A 19 30.71 -19.70 -42.35
CA THR A 19 30.64 -19.12 -43.72
C THR A 19 29.41 -18.16 -43.79
N LYS A 20 29.25 -17.13 -44.63
CA LYS A 20 30.10 -16.23 -45.44
C LYS A 20 29.21 -15.01 -45.83
N ALA A 21 29.75 -13.80 -46.04
CA ALA A 21 29.02 -12.62 -46.58
C ALA A 21 29.12 -12.54 -48.13
N PRO A 22 28.37 -11.67 -48.89
CA PRO A 22 28.78 -10.26 -49.06
C PRO A 22 27.72 -9.17 -49.52
N ALA A 23 27.97 -7.90 -49.11
CA ALA A 23 28.03 -6.63 -49.87
C ALA A 23 26.87 -5.94 -50.70
N LYS A 24 26.65 -4.64 -50.37
CA LYS A 24 26.47 -3.41 -51.22
C LYS A 24 25.17 -3.11 -52.03
N LYS A 25 24.47 -1.99 -51.69
CA LYS A 25 24.49 -0.65 -52.38
C LYS A 25 23.53 0.38 -51.72
N ALA A 26 23.74 1.68 -51.97
CA ALA A 26 22.88 2.83 -51.58
C ALA A 26 22.37 3.58 -52.86
N PRO A 27 21.44 4.59 -52.85
CA PRO A 27 21.69 5.93 -52.24
C PRO A 27 20.48 6.84 -51.81
N ALA A 28 20.81 7.90 -51.05
CA ALA A 28 20.34 9.32 -51.14
C ALA A 28 18.92 9.86 -50.77
N LYS A 29 18.95 10.88 -49.87
CA LYS A 29 18.19 12.17 -49.81
C LYS A 29 16.68 12.22 -49.42
N LYS A 30 16.42 12.68 -48.18
CA LYS A 30 15.82 14.02 -47.90
C LYS A 30 15.87 14.38 -46.39
N ALA A 31 15.99 15.67 -46.10
CA ALA A 31 15.74 16.32 -44.80
C ALA A 31 14.86 17.57 -45.07
N PRO A 32 14.42 18.38 -44.08
CA PRO A 32 14.49 18.25 -42.61
C PRO A 32 13.12 18.44 -41.90
N ALA A 33 13.04 18.22 -40.58
CA ALA A 33 12.08 18.94 -39.72
C ALA A 33 12.45 18.84 -38.22
N LYS A 34 12.68 20.00 -37.56
CA LYS A 34 12.65 20.09 -36.09
C LYS A 34 11.20 20.08 -35.62
N LYS A 35 10.82 19.20 -34.68
CA LYS A 35 9.77 19.47 -33.70
C LYS A 35 10.16 18.93 -32.32
N THR A 36 9.88 19.75 -31.31
CA THR A 36 10.16 19.54 -29.89
C THR A 36 9.29 18.43 -29.27
N PRO A 37 9.68 17.87 -28.11
CA PRO A 37 8.91 16.82 -27.46
C PRO A 37 7.52 17.33 -27.04
N ALA A 38 6.47 16.65 -27.51
CA ALA A 38 5.10 16.95 -27.11
C ALA A 38 4.91 16.63 -25.61
N LYS A 39 4.51 17.64 -24.83
CA LYS A 39 4.05 17.44 -23.46
C LYS A 39 2.91 16.42 -23.45
N LYS A 40 3.10 15.31 -22.74
CA LYS A 40 2.01 14.46 -22.27
C LYS A 40 1.03 15.33 -21.47
N PRO A 41 -0.29 15.30 -21.72
CA PRO A 41 -1.24 15.98 -20.87
C PRO A 41 -1.15 15.40 -19.46
N GLU A 42 -0.99 16.28 -18.47
CA GLU A 42 -1.03 15.90 -17.06
C GLU A 42 -2.46 15.49 -16.72
N ALA A 43 -2.70 14.18 -16.69
CA ALA A 43 -4.02 13.63 -16.43
C ALA A 43 -4.45 13.99 -15.00
N LYS A 44 -5.55 14.74 -14.90
CA LYS A 44 -6.11 15.22 -13.63
C LYS A 44 -6.27 14.07 -12.63
N LYS A 45 -5.89 14.35 -11.38
CA LYS A 45 -6.03 13.47 -10.21
C LYS A 45 -7.50 13.09 -9.97
N GLN A 46 -7.97 12.05 -10.66
CA GLN A 46 -9.23 11.39 -10.34
C GLN A 46 -9.01 10.51 -9.10
N ALA A 47 -9.76 10.79 -8.03
CA ALA A 47 -9.84 9.89 -6.90
C ALA A 47 -10.41 8.56 -7.40
N ALA A 48 -9.64 7.48 -7.27
CA ALA A 48 -10.08 6.16 -7.68
C ALA A 48 -11.16 5.68 -6.71
N GLY A 49 -12.42 5.73 -7.15
CA GLY A 49 -13.50 5.04 -6.45
C GLY A 49 -13.13 3.57 -6.28
N ALA A 50 -13.22 3.05 -5.05
CA ALA A 50 -12.79 1.70 -4.75
C ALA A 50 -13.66 0.70 -5.55
N GLY A 51 -13.06 0.06 -6.56
CA GLY A 51 -13.76 -0.78 -7.54
C GLY A 51 -14.19 -2.15 -7.02
N GLY A 52 -14.76 -2.21 -5.81
CA GLY A 52 -15.23 -3.42 -5.15
C GLY A 52 -16.21 -3.08 -4.02
N LEU A 53 -17.03 -4.05 -3.61
CA LEU A 53 -18.07 -3.89 -2.59
C LEU A 53 -17.52 -3.99 -1.16
N GLY A 54 -16.26 -4.40 -0.99
CA GLY A 54 -15.66 -4.68 0.30
C GLY A 54 -16.03 -6.05 0.85
N THR A 55 -16.40 -7.01 0.00
CA THR A 55 -16.55 -8.42 0.35
C THR A 55 -15.27 -9.19 0.01
N ARG A 56 -15.17 -10.44 0.44
CA ARG A 56 -13.99 -11.30 0.19
C ARG A 56 -13.76 -11.57 -1.31
N GLU A 57 -14.83 -11.63 -2.07
CA GLU A 57 -14.88 -11.86 -3.52
C GLU A 57 -14.65 -10.56 -4.30
N GLN A 58 -15.13 -9.43 -3.76
CA GLN A 58 -15.02 -8.10 -4.35
C GLN A 58 -14.37 -7.11 -3.37
N PRO A 59 -13.08 -7.30 -3.01
CA PRO A 59 -12.39 -6.44 -2.07
C PRO A 59 -12.21 -5.03 -2.65
N TRP A 60 -12.18 -4.02 -1.78
CA TRP A 60 -11.73 -2.69 -2.16
C TRP A 60 -10.25 -2.75 -2.54
N LYS A 61 -9.88 -2.06 -3.62
CA LYS A 61 -8.49 -1.80 -4.01
C LYS A 61 -8.15 -0.37 -3.62
N LEU A 62 -7.32 -0.21 -2.60
CA LEU A 62 -7.06 1.04 -1.90
C LEU A 62 -5.57 1.40 -1.92
N LYS A 63 -5.25 2.63 -1.51
CA LYS A 63 -3.87 3.12 -1.39
C LYS A 63 -3.64 3.72 -0.02
N THR A 64 -2.48 3.43 0.58
CA THR A 64 -2.07 4.05 1.84
C THR A 64 -1.63 5.49 1.59
N PRO A 65 -2.07 6.51 2.35
CA PRO A 65 -1.60 7.89 2.19
C PRO A 65 -0.07 7.95 2.31
N PRO A 66 0.68 8.57 1.37
CA PRO A 66 0.29 9.57 0.35
C PRO A 66 -0.32 9.04 -0.98
N GLY A 67 -0.54 7.74 -1.12
CA GLY A 67 -1.03 7.10 -2.35
C GLY A 67 0.01 6.21 -3.06
N THR A 68 1.12 5.86 -2.40
CA THR A 68 2.26 5.15 -3.01
C THR A 68 2.20 3.63 -2.94
N SER A 69 1.46 3.06 -1.98
CA SER A 69 1.38 1.60 -1.79
C SER A 69 -0.06 1.14 -1.90
N GLU A 70 -0.30 0.18 -2.79
CA GLU A 70 -1.60 -0.45 -3.00
C GLU A 70 -1.84 -1.59 -2.01
N PHE A 71 -3.09 -1.75 -1.58
CA PHE A 71 -3.55 -2.84 -0.74
C PHE A 71 -5.00 -3.20 -1.06
N GLU A 72 -5.43 -4.37 -0.61
CA GLU A 72 -6.83 -4.79 -0.69
C GLU A 72 -7.44 -4.85 0.70
N ALA A 73 -8.72 -4.51 0.82
CA ALA A 73 -9.44 -4.60 2.08
C ALA A 73 -10.87 -5.12 1.88
N PHE A 74 -11.35 -5.91 2.84
CA PHE A 74 -12.71 -6.45 2.84
C PHE A 74 -13.21 -6.72 4.26
N ARG A 75 -14.53 -6.71 4.42
CA ARG A 75 -15.21 -7.17 5.64
C ARG A 75 -15.30 -8.70 5.60
N ASP A 76 -15.02 -9.35 6.72
CA ASP A 76 -15.20 -10.78 6.93
C ASP A 76 -15.94 -11.01 8.25
N GLU A 77 -17.25 -11.18 8.15
CA GLU A 77 -18.17 -11.44 9.26
C GLU A 77 -18.14 -12.91 9.72
N THR A 78 -17.43 -13.78 8.99
CA THR A 78 -17.29 -15.21 9.33
C THR A 78 -16.16 -15.49 10.31
N LEU A 79 -15.32 -14.48 10.60
CA LEU A 79 -14.27 -14.55 11.61
C LEU A 79 -14.84 -14.23 12.99
N ASP A 80 -14.26 -14.84 14.02
CA ASP A 80 -14.53 -14.52 15.42
C ASP A 80 -13.29 -13.87 16.06
N PRO A 81 -13.34 -12.59 16.48
CA PRO A 81 -14.43 -11.63 16.24
C PRO A 81 -14.48 -11.20 14.76
N PRO A 82 -15.63 -10.67 14.28
CA PRO A 82 -15.79 -10.14 12.92
C PRO A 82 -14.71 -9.11 12.61
N ALA A 83 -14.12 -9.18 11.41
CA ALA A 83 -12.92 -8.42 11.08
C ALA A 83 -13.01 -7.62 9.77
N LEU A 84 -12.35 -6.46 9.77
CA LEU A 84 -11.82 -5.83 8.57
C LEU A 84 -10.47 -6.49 8.25
N VAL A 85 -10.40 -7.24 7.15
CA VAL A 85 -9.18 -7.87 6.66
C VAL A 85 -8.49 -6.93 5.69
N VAL A 86 -7.17 -6.76 5.86
CA VAL A 86 -6.32 -5.93 5.01
C VAL A 86 -5.19 -6.80 4.44
N ARG A 87 -5.16 -6.97 3.12
CA ARG A 87 -4.18 -7.77 2.39
C ARG A 87 -3.14 -6.90 1.71
N VAL A 88 -1.87 -7.12 2.06
CA VAL A 88 -0.69 -6.47 1.45
C VAL A 88 0.24 -7.57 0.95
N GLY A 89 0.15 -7.88 -0.35
CA GLY A 89 0.84 -9.03 -0.93
C GLY A 89 0.36 -10.34 -0.30
N LYS A 90 1.25 -11.05 0.40
CA LYS A 90 0.94 -12.30 1.13
C LYS A 90 0.57 -12.08 2.61
N THR A 91 0.63 -10.84 3.10
CA THR A 91 0.41 -10.53 4.51
C THR A 91 -1.02 -10.04 4.73
N GLU A 92 -1.75 -10.72 5.61
CA GLU A 92 -3.03 -10.24 6.15
C GLU A 92 -2.84 -9.61 7.52
N LEU A 93 -3.22 -8.33 7.64
CA LEU A 93 -3.56 -7.66 8.89
C LEU A 93 -5.07 -7.80 9.11
N ARG A 94 -5.50 -7.81 10.37
CA ARG A 94 -6.92 -7.93 10.74
C ARG A 94 -7.23 -7.00 11.89
N TYR A 95 -8.28 -6.20 11.72
CA TYR A 95 -8.82 -5.28 12.72
C TYR A 95 -10.25 -5.69 13.04
N HIS A 96 -10.79 -5.46 14.25
CA HIS A 96 -12.23 -5.71 14.48
C HIS A 96 -13.06 -4.89 13.46
N LEU A 97 -14.11 -5.50 12.91
CA LEU A 97 -14.94 -4.88 11.87
C LEU A 97 -15.61 -3.59 12.35
N ARG A 98 -16.11 -3.59 13.61
CA ARG A 98 -16.67 -2.41 14.30
C ARG A 98 -15.74 -1.19 14.37
N SER A 99 -14.43 -1.36 14.13
CA SER A 99 -13.49 -0.23 14.10
C SER A 99 -13.83 0.82 13.04
N ILE A 100 -14.55 0.46 11.97
CA ILE A 100 -15.02 1.41 10.95
C ILE A 100 -16.00 2.41 11.57
N GLU A 101 -17.02 1.90 12.28
CA GLU A 101 -18.07 2.71 12.90
C GLU A 101 -17.56 3.44 14.14
N ASP A 102 -16.80 2.75 15.01
CA ASP A 102 -16.21 3.35 16.20
C ASP A 102 -15.26 4.51 15.85
N LEU A 103 -14.44 4.36 14.79
CA LEU A 103 -13.54 5.42 14.31
C LEU A 103 -14.33 6.59 13.74
N HIS A 104 -15.36 6.33 12.92
CA HIS A 104 -16.22 7.39 12.41
C HIS A 104 -16.90 8.17 13.54
N ALA A 105 -17.50 7.46 14.52
CA ALA A 105 -18.13 8.09 15.68
C ALA A 105 -17.14 8.88 16.55
N MET A 106 -15.90 8.41 16.70
CA MET A 106 -14.85 9.18 17.38
C MET A 106 -14.49 10.45 16.60
N LEU A 107 -14.34 10.38 15.28
CA LEU A 107 -14.01 11.54 14.44
C LEU A 107 -15.15 12.58 14.41
N VAL A 108 -16.41 12.15 14.41
CA VAL A 108 -17.58 13.04 14.55
C VAL A 108 -17.53 13.78 15.90
N ARG A 109 -17.20 13.07 16.99
CA ARG A 109 -17.03 13.70 18.33
C ARG A 109 -15.82 14.61 18.42
N HIS A 110 -14.76 14.33 17.66
CA HIS A 110 -13.56 15.16 17.59
C HIS A 110 -13.81 16.47 16.82
N GLY A 111 -14.67 16.44 15.79
CA GLY A 111 -15.13 17.64 15.06
C GLY A 111 -14.14 18.27 14.09
N ASP A 112 -12.83 17.96 14.20
CA ASP A 112 -11.77 18.49 13.34
C ASP A 112 -10.80 17.39 12.84
N TRP A 113 -9.77 17.79 12.09
CA TRP A 113 -8.69 16.95 11.57
C TRP A 113 -7.83 16.31 12.67
N LEU A 114 -7.82 14.98 12.72
CA LEU A 114 -6.98 14.18 13.60
C LEU A 114 -5.80 13.56 12.83
N SER A 115 -4.59 13.65 13.37
CA SER A 115 -3.37 13.09 12.77
C SER A 115 -3.44 11.56 12.67
N LEU A 116 -3.02 11.00 11.53
CA LEU A 116 -3.08 9.55 11.32
C LEU A 116 -2.13 8.77 12.23
N GLY A 117 -0.90 9.27 12.42
CA GLY A 117 0.07 8.72 13.40
C GLY A 117 0.57 7.30 13.14
N GLY A 118 0.40 6.78 11.92
CA GLY A 118 0.64 5.37 11.58
C GLY A 118 2.00 4.82 12.05
N ALA A 119 1.95 3.79 12.89
CA ALA A 119 3.11 3.13 13.49
C ALA A 119 2.94 1.60 13.44
N ASP A 120 4.02 0.82 13.45
CA ASP A 120 3.91 -0.64 13.65
C ASP A 120 3.68 -1.00 15.13
N GLU A 121 3.38 -2.28 15.41
CA GLU A 121 3.04 -2.76 16.77
C GLU A 121 4.18 -2.56 17.79
N GLN A 122 5.44 -2.61 17.34
CA GLN A 122 6.61 -2.51 18.20
C GLN A 122 7.01 -1.06 18.51
N LYS A 123 6.60 -0.11 17.65
CA LYS A 123 6.83 1.32 17.87
C LYS A 123 5.72 1.96 18.71
N PRO A 124 6.06 2.95 19.56
CA PRO A 124 5.05 3.78 20.21
C PRO A 124 4.23 4.52 19.15
N ALA A 125 2.92 4.61 19.36
CA ALA A 125 2.06 5.50 18.59
C ALA A 125 2.11 6.89 19.23
N ALA A 126 2.20 7.94 18.41
CA ALA A 126 2.19 9.32 18.91
C ALA A 126 0.82 9.64 19.53
N GLU A 127 0.81 10.27 20.70
CA GLU A 127 -0.44 10.66 21.38
C GLU A 127 -1.26 11.64 20.52
N GLY A 128 -2.59 11.64 20.67
CA GLY A 128 -3.48 12.48 19.87
C GLY A 128 -3.56 12.07 18.39
N THR A 129 -3.36 10.78 18.08
CA THR A 129 -3.46 10.26 16.71
C THR A 129 -4.47 9.11 16.58
N VAL A 130 -4.93 8.87 15.34
CA VAL A 130 -5.78 7.73 14.97
C VAL A 130 -5.12 6.40 15.35
N GLU A 131 -3.81 6.25 15.11
CA GLU A 131 -3.06 5.06 15.53
C GLU A 131 -3.05 4.89 17.05
N ALA A 132 -2.82 5.94 17.84
CA ALA A 132 -2.83 5.83 19.30
C ALA A 132 -4.23 5.53 19.86
N TRP A 133 -5.27 6.16 19.30
CA TRP A 133 -6.65 5.82 19.64
C TRP A 133 -6.98 4.36 19.29
N GLY A 134 -6.49 3.86 18.15
CA GLY A 134 -6.68 2.49 17.69
C GLY A 134 -6.05 1.39 18.60
N ARG A 135 -5.24 1.80 19.57
CA ARG A 135 -4.55 0.96 20.56
C ARG A 135 -4.97 1.23 22.01
N SER A 136 -5.81 2.25 22.22
CA SER A 136 -6.05 2.83 23.54
C SER A 136 -6.95 1.95 24.40
N PRO A 137 -6.65 1.75 25.70
CA PRO A 137 -7.57 1.09 26.63
C PRO A 137 -8.87 1.89 26.86
N LYS A 138 -8.94 3.15 26.39
CA LYS A 138 -10.12 4.02 26.46
C LYS A 138 -11.00 3.95 25.21
N ASN A 139 -10.65 3.16 24.19
CA ASN A 139 -11.50 2.98 23.02
C ASN A 139 -12.61 1.93 23.28
N PRO A 140 -13.65 1.84 22.43
CA PRO A 140 -14.78 0.93 22.63
C PRO A 140 -14.49 -0.59 22.68
N VAL A 141 -13.26 -1.03 22.40
CA VAL A 141 -12.80 -2.43 22.56
C VAL A 141 -11.81 -2.62 23.71
N GLY A 142 -11.49 -1.57 24.47
CA GLY A 142 -10.60 -1.63 25.63
C GLY A 142 -9.14 -1.91 25.31
N GLY A 143 -8.67 -1.63 24.09
CA GLY A 143 -7.28 -1.90 23.71
C GLY A 143 -7.01 -1.86 22.21
N TRP A 144 -6.41 -2.92 21.67
CA TRP A 144 -6.02 -2.98 20.27
C TRP A 144 -7.20 -3.37 19.38
N TYR A 145 -7.52 -2.53 18.40
CA TYR A 145 -8.38 -2.96 17.30
C TYR A 145 -7.74 -4.05 16.44
N GLY A 146 -6.41 -4.06 16.36
CA GLY A 146 -5.65 -5.09 15.65
C GLY A 146 -5.66 -6.43 16.38
N LEU A 147 -6.15 -7.47 15.71
CA LEU A 147 -6.40 -8.79 16.29
C LEU A 147 -5.11 -9.63 16.38
N LYS A 148 -4.40 -9.74 15.25
CA LYS A 148 -3.28 -10.68 15.07
C LYS A 148 -1.98 -10.13 15.67
N LYS A 149 -1.49 -10.76 16.74
CA LYS A 149 -0.21 -10.43 17.41
C LYS A 149 0.95 -10.38 16.42
N GLY A 150 1.81 -9.35 16.52
CA GLY A 150 2.86 -9.03 15.57
C GLY A 150 2.39 -8.25 14.33
N LEU A 151 1.08 -8.09 14.12
CA LEU A 151 0.45 -7.38 13.01
C LEU A 151 -0.75 -6.51 13.47
N ARG A 152 -0.75 -6.02 14.72
CA ARG A 152 -1.85 -5.24 15.31
C ARG A 152 -1.77 -3.74 15.02
N GLY A 153 -0.57 -3.23 14.73
CA GLY A 153 -0.34 -1.82 14.40
C GLY A 153 -0.79 -1.45 12.99
N ARG A 154 -0.36 -0.26 12.54
CA ARG A 154 -0.67 0.36 11.24
C ARG A 154 -2.16 0.62 11.04
N PHE A 155 -2.90 0.72 12.14
CA PHE A 155 -4.31 1.06 12.16
C PHE A 155 -4.55 2.40 11.44
N GLY A 156 -3.75 3.42 11.78
CA GLY A 156 -3.77 4.74 11.15
C GLY A 156 -3.20 4.78 9.73
N VAL A 157 -2.80 3.64 9.15
CA VAL A 157 -2.32 3.54 7.76
C VAL A 157 -3.37 2.89 6.84
N TYR A 158 -4.01 1.82 7.32
CA TYR A 158 -4.87 0.98 6.48
C TYR A 158 -6.37 1.20 6.71
N VAL A 159 -6.80 1.65 7.89
CA VAL A 159 -8.23 1.87 8.19
C VAL A 159 -8.74 3.23 7.64
N PRO A 160 -7.99 4.35 7.67
CA PRO A 160 -8.47 5.62 7.11
C PRO A 160 -8.91 5.57 5.65
N PRO A 161 -8.18 4.92 4.70
CA PRO A 161 -8.63 4.81 3.31
C PRO A 161 -9.90 3.97 3.13
N VAL A 162 -10.23 3.09 4.08
CA VAL A 162 -11.49 2.34 4.08
C VAL A 162 -12.65 3.28 4.42
N LEU A 163 -12.51 4.15 5.43
CA LEU A 163 -13.54 5.16 5.74
C LEU A 163 -13.69 6.19 4.61
N GLU A 164 -12.60 6.57 3.94
CA GLU A 164 -12.63 7.43 2.75
C GLU A 164 -13.40 6.77 1.60
N ALA A 165 -13.10 5.50 1.29
CA ALA A 165 -13.80 4.73 0.24
C ALA A 165 -15.29 4.51 0.54
N LEU A 166 -15.67 4.49 1.83
CA LEU A 166 -17.06 4.42 2.30
C LEU A 166 -17.76 5.79 2.36
N GLY A 167 -17.06 6.89 2.09
CA GLY A 167 -17.62 8.25 2.21
C GLY A 167 -17.83 8.73 3.65
N LEU A 168 -17.32 8.00 4.65
CA LEU A 168 -17.44 8.33 6.08
C LEU A 168 -16.39 9.33 6.55
N ALA A 169 -15.26 9.44 5.85
CA ALA A 169 -14.17 10.33 6.24
C ALA A 169 -13.55 11.05 5.03
N GLU A 170 -12.90 12.17 5.31
CA GLU A 170 -11.91 12.78 4.42
C GLU A 170 -10.51 12.45 4.93
N VAL A 171 -9.59 12.12 4.02
CA VAL A 171 -8.20 11.77 4.36
C VAL A 171 -7.24 12.64 3.55
N GLU A 172 -6.20 13.15 4.19
CA GLU A 172 -5.13 13.86 3.48
C GLU A 172 -4.16 12.89 2.80
N HIS A 173 -3.73 13.24 1.59
CA HIS A 173 -2.76 12.48 0.79
C HIS A 173 -1.52 13.33 0.47
N GLN A 174 -0.94 13.92 1.52
CA GLN A 174 0.31 14.66 1.53
C GLN A 174 1.51 13.71 1.76
N PRO A 175 2.74 14.08 1.35
CA PRO A 175 3.94 13.23 1.53
C PRO A 175 4.25 12.82 2.97
N LYS A 176 3.78 13.57 3.97
CA LYS A 176 3.93 13.30 5.41
C LYS A 176 2.83 14.00 6.21
N ASN A 177 2.68 13.62 7.47
CA ASN A 177 1.78 14.26 8.46
C ASN A 177 0.30 14.30 8.02
N ASN A 178 -0.15 13.26 7.31
CA ASN A 178 -1.54 13.12 6.91
C ASN A 178 -2.48 13.07 8.13
N ARG A 179 -3.65 13.69 7.96
CA ARG A 179 -4.75 13.71 8.92
C ARG A 179 -6.02 13.12 8.28
N MET A 180 -7.02 12.84 9.10
CA MET A 180 -8.38 12.55 8.65
C MET A 180 -9.41 13.27 9.50
N ARG A 181 -10.61 13.48 8.97
CA ARG A 181 -11.79 13.94 9.72
C ARG A 181 -13.04 13.18 9.26
N ALA A 182 -14.08 13.17 10.08
CA ALA A 182 -15.38 12.66 9.64
C ALA A 182 -15.94 13.52 8.51
N ARG A 183 -16.72 12.92 7.61
CA ARG A 183 -17.63 13.68 6.76
C ARG A 183 -18.90 14.02 7.54
N ALA A 184 -19.43 15.22 7.32
CA ALA A 184 -20.80 15.51 7.75
C ALA A 184 -21.74 14.53 7.05
N SER A 185 -22.51 13.80 7.85
CA SER A 185 -23.59 12.90 7.42
C SER A 185 -24.90 13.66 7.30
#